data_AF-A0A959J5Y1-F1
#
_entry.id   AF-A0A959J5Y1-F1
#
_cell.length_a   1.000
_cell.length_b   1.000
_cell.length_c   1.000
_cell.angle_alpha   90.00
_cell.angle_beta   90.00
_cell.angle_gamma   90.00
#
_symmetry.space_group_name_H-M   'P 1'
#
loop_
_entity.id
_entity.type
_entity.pdbx_description
1 polymer ?
#
loop_
_entity_poly.entity_id
_entity_poly.type
_entity_poly.pdbx_seq_one_letter_code
_entity_poly.pdbx_strand_id
1 'polypeptide(L)'
;MSNHFGVHHSVFISWMDTLVYIRNICAHHSRLWNIKLTISPTWIKSPRSAWVNRWENEEKNKITNDKELKIYAAMCLLTYLLDHINPYHKFKKDLKGLIKKYPEIDIAHMGFPKNWELEELWQEG
;
A
#
# COMPACT_ATOMS: atom_id res chain seq x y z
N MET A 1 -5.73 2.86 23.93
CA MET A 1 -4.69 2.14 23.16
C MET A 1 -4.73 2.34 21.64
N SER A 2 -5.71 3.07 21.05
CA SER A 2 -5.82 3.20 19.58
C SER A 2 -5.25 4.49 18.96
N ASN A 3 -4.64 5.40 19.74
CA ASN A 3 -4.19 6.70 19.23
C ASN A 3 -2.74 6.74 18.74
N HIS A 4 -1.99 5.64 18.82
CA HIS A 4 -0.55 5.62 18.49
C HIS A 4 -0.28 5.73 16.97
N PHE A 5 -1.19 5.19 16.15
CA PHE A 5 -1.07 5.18 14.68
C PHE A 5 -1.98 6.19 13.98
N GLY A 6 -2.71 7.03 14.72
CA GLY A 6 -3.61 8.03 14.13
C GLY A 6 -4.82 7.47 13.34
N VAL A 7 -5.09 6.17 13.40
CA VAL A 7 -6.19 5.48 12.69
C VAL A 7 -7.22 4.89 13.65
N HIS A 8 -8.45 4.72 13.18
CA HIS A 8 -9.50 4.06 13.97
C HIS A 8 -9.18 2.58 14.20
N HIS A 9 -9.60 2.01 15.34
CA HIS A 9 -9.28 0.63 15.72
C HIS A 9 -9.72 -0.40 14.67
N SER A 10 -10.90 -0.22 14.07
CA SER A 10 -11.39 -1.11 12.99
C SER A 10 -10.51 -1.09 11.73
N VAL A 11 -9.93 0.06 11.39
CA VAL A 11 -8.99 0.20 10.27
C VAL A 11 -7.72 -0.58 10.57
N PHE A 12 -7.20 -0.43 11.79
CA PHE A 12 -6.01 -1.16 12.22
C PHE A 12 -6.20 -2.68 12.21
N ILE A 13 -7.35 -3.20 12.67
CA ILE A 13 -7.66 -4.63 12.58
C ILE A 13 -7.66 -5.09 11.11
N SER A 14 -8.36 -4.38 10.23
CA SER A 14 -8.40 -4.70 8.79
C SER A 14 -7.00 -4.72 8.14
N TRP A 15 -6.12 -3.82 8.58
CA TRP A 15 -4.73 -3.81 8.13
C TRP A 15 -3.94 -5.02 8.61
N MET A 16 -4.09 -5.41 9.87
CA MET A 16 -3.46 -6.61 10.41
C MET A 16 -3.92 -7.86 9.67
N ASP A 17 -5.22 -7.99 9.38
CA ASP A 17 -5.75 -9.12 8.60
C ASP A 17 -5.16 -9.17 7.19
N THR A 18 -5.03 -8.01 6.55
CA THR A 18 -4.39 -7.89 5.22
C THR A 18 -2.92 -8.31 5.25
N LEU A 19 -2.16 -7.88 6.27
CA LEU A 19 -0.75 -8.24 6.40
C LEU A 19 -0.55 -9.73 6.69
N VAL A 20 -1.41 -10.32 7.52
CA VAL A 20 -1.42 -11.77 7.77
C VAL A 20 -1.70 -12.53 6.48
N TYR A 21 -2.69 -12.08 5.71
CA TYR A 21 -3.01 -12.68 4.41
C TYR A 21 -1.82 -12.65 3.44
N ILE A 22 -1.16 -11.50 3.29
CA ILE A 22 0.00 -11.35 2.40
C ILE A 22 1.18 -12.19 2.89
N ARG A 23 1.45 -12.19 4.20
CA ARG A 23 2.50 -13.02 4.79
C ARG A 23 2.26 -14.51 4.51
N ASN A 24 1.01 -14.95 4.53
CA ASN A 24 0.66 -16.33 4.18
C ASN A 24 0.91 -16.61 2.69
N ILE A 25 0.56 -15.70 1.77
CA ILE A 25 0.86 -15.85 0.34
C ILE A 25 2.38 -16.01 0.12
N CYS A 26 3.19 -15.15 0.77
CA CYS A 26 4.65 -15.23 0.72
C CYS A 26 5.18 -16.57 1.26
N ALA A 27 4.64 -17.04 2.38
CA ALA A 27 5.04 -18.32 2.99
C ALA A 27 4.70 -19.53 2.12
N HIS A 28 3.64 -19.43 1.31
CA HIS A 28 3.27 -20.45 0.32
C HIS A 28 3.99 -20.27 -1.02
N HIS A 29 5.07 -19.47 -1.08
CA HIS A 29 5.86 -19.20 -2.29
C HIS A 29 5.02 -18.72 -3.48
N SER A 30 3.86 -18.12 -3.21
CA SER A 30 2.98 -17.60 -4.23
C SER A 30 3.46 -16.23 -4.69
N ARG A 31 3.22 -15.90 -5.96
CA ARG A 31 3.61 -14.60 -6.53
C ARG A 31 2.67 -13.52 -6.01
N LEU A 32 3.22 -12.40 -5.57
CA LEU A 32 2.46 -11.18 -5.27
C LEU A 32 2.23 -10.29 -6.50
N TRP A 33 2.91 -10.63 -7.60
CA TRP A 33 2.77 -9.97 -8.89
C TRP A 33 1.39 -10.27 -9.48
N ASN A 34 0.65 -9.23 -9.85
CA ASN A 34 -0.66 -9.31 -10.50
C ASN A 34 -1.73 -10.11 -9.72
N ILE A 35 -1.73 -9.98 -8.38
CA ILE A 35 -2.79 -10.57 -7.54
C ILE A 35 -3.87 -9.53 -7.21
N LYS A 36 -5.10 -10.01 -7.16
CA LYS A 36 -6.21 -9.35 -6.48
C LYS A 36 -6.20 -9.76 -5.01
N LEU A 37 -6.17 -8.80 -4.09
CA LEU A 37 -6.27 -9.12 -2.66
C LEU A 37 -7.70 -9.52 -2.31
N THR A 38 -7.91 -10.77 -1.88
CA THR A 38 -9.20 -11.22 -1.36
C THR A 38 -9.52 -10.58 0.00
N ILE A 39 -8.50 -10.47 0.85
CA ILE A 39 -8.56 -9.71 2.10
C ILE A 39 -7.86 -8.39 1.83
N SER A 40 -8.64 -7.32 1.71
CA SER A 40 -8.16 -6.01 1.33
C SER A 40 -8.20 -5.03 2.50
N PRO A 41 -7.23 -4.10 2.55
CA PRO A 41 -7.13 -3.17 3.66
C PRO A 41 -8.18 -2.07 3.56
N THR A 42 -8.76 -1.72 4.69
CA THR A 42 -9.65 -0.56 4.76
C THR A 42 -8.87 0.72 4.44
N TRP A 43 -9.33 1.46 3.44
CA TRP A 43 -8.72 2.72 3.05
C TRP A 43 -9.04 3.85 4.04
N ILE A 44 -8.03 4.62 4.43
CA ILE A 44 -8.22 5.73 5.36
C ILE A 44 -8.84 6.92 4.61
N LYS A 45 -9.94 7.48 5.14
CA LYS A 45 -10.58 8.68 4.58
C LYS A 45 -9.98 9.99 5.12
N SER A 46 -9.44 9.96 6.33
CA SER A 46 -8.88 11.13 7.01
C SER A 46 -7.61 10.72 7.77
N PRO A 47 -6.49 10.53 7.06
CA PRO A 47 -5.21 10.17 7.67
C PRO A 47 -4.67 11.33 8.51
N ARG A 48 -4.03 11.03 9.65
CA ARG A 48 -3.37 12.04 10.51
C ARG A 48 -1.90 12.30 10.16
N SER A 49 -1.36 11.53 9.21
CA SER A 49 0.02 11.60 8.73
C SER A 49 0.02 11.46 7.21
N ALA A 50 1.18 11.63 6.57
CA ALA A 50 1.34 11.46 5.12
C ALA A 50 0.67 10.17 4.63
N TRP A 51 -0.16 10.31 3.60
CA TRP A 51 -0.90 9.19 3.02
C TRP A 51 -1.04 9.43 1.52
N VAL A 52 -1.49 8.40 0.80
CA VAL A 52 -1.68 8.52 -0.65
C VAL A 52 -3.11 8.95 -0.95
N ASN A 53 -3.25 9.81 -1.95
CA ASN A 53 -4.57 10.13 -2.48
C ASN A 53 -5.17 8.86 -3.09
N ARG A 54 -6.46 8.65 -2.82
CA ARG A 54 -7.14 7.45 -3.34
C ARG A 54 -7.37 7.64 -4.83
N TRP A 55 -6.48 7.12 -5.66
CA TRP A 55 -6.54 7.20 -7.13
C TRP A 55 -7.88 6.71 -7.70
N GLU A 56 -8.53 5.71 -7.08
CA GLU A 56 -9.87 5.21 -7.48
C GLU A 56 -11.03 6.19 -7.19
N ASN A 57 -10.80 7.27 -6.44
CA ASN A 57 -11.77 8.36 -6.28
C ASN A 57 -11.71 9.38 -7.43
N GLU A 58 -10.71 9.31 -8.32
CA GLU A 58 -10.70 10.13 -9.52
C GLU A 58 -11.79 9.65 -10.48
N GLU A 59 -12.57 10.59 -11.02
CA GLU A 59 -13.72 10.31 -11.91
C GLU A 59 -13.33 9.41 -13.09
N LYS A 60 -12.12 9.60 -13.63
CA LYS A 60 -11.54 8.84 -14.74
C LYS A 60 -11.35 7.34 -14.44
N ASN A 61 -11.24 6.98 -13.17
CA ASN A 61 -10.96 5.61 -12.71
C ASN A 61 -12.24 4.87 -12.27
N LYS A 62 -13.41 5.54 -12.22
CA LYS A 62 -14.69 4.94 -11.79
C LYS A 62 -15.18 3.78 -12.67
N ILE A 63 -14.79 3.77 -13.95
CA ILE A 63 -15.24 2.83 -14.99
C ILE A 63 -14.26 1.65 -15.14
N THR A 64 -13.10 1.73 -14.52
CA THR A 64 -12.11 0.65 -14.59
C THR A 64 -12.42 -0.42 -13.54
N ASN A 65 -12.21 -1.70 -13.88
CA ASN A 65 -12.26 -2.83 -12.92
C ASN A 65 -11.13 -2.76 -11.85
N ASP A 66 -10.41 -1.65 -11.82
CA ASP A 66 -9.23 -1.37 -11.02
C ASP A 66 -9.59 -0.86 -9.60
N LYS A 67 -10.88 -0.88 -9.22
CA LYS A 67 -11.33 -0.78 -7.80
C LYS A 67 -10.79 -1.92 -6.92
N GLU A 68 -10.23 -2.95 -7.55
CA GLU A 68 -9.63 -4.08 -6.87
C GLU A 68 -8.34 -3.63 -6.19
N LEU A 69 -8.32 -3.67 -4.85
CA LEU A 69 -7.12 -3.36 -4.08
C LEU A 69 -6.06 -4.44 -4.37
N LYS A 70 -5.04 -4.03 -5.12
CA LYS A 70 -3.86 -4.83 -5.46
C LYS A 70 -2.77 -4.63 -4.41
N ILE A 71 -1.63 -5.26 -4.64
CA ILE A 71 -0.49 -5.24 -3.72
C ILE A 71 -0.02 -3.82 -3.37
N TYR A 72 -0.19 -2.83 -4.26
CA TYR A 72 0.10 -1.42 -3.96
C TYR A 72 -0.59 -0.92 -2.68
N ALA A 73 -1.86 -1.28 -2.46
CA ALA A 73 -2.60 -0.85 -1.27
C ALA A 73 -1.96 -1.38 0.03
N ALA A 74 -1.46 -2.61 -0.02
CA ALA A 74 -0.73 -3.20 1.09
C ALA A 74 0.66 -2.61 1.28
N MET A 75 1.34 -2.21 0.20
CA MET A 75 2.60 -1.47 0.30
C MET A 75 2.39 -0.10 0.94
N CYS A 76 1.31 0.60 0.62
CA CYS A 76 0.96 1.87 1.24
C CYS A 76 0.70 1.74 2.74
N LEU A 77 -0.17 0.80 3.16
CA LEU A 77 -0.44 0.63 4.59
C LEU A 77 0.81 0.17 5.36
N LEU A 78 1.62 -0.71 4.76
CA LEU A 78 2.85 -1.20 5.40
C LEU A 78 3.82 -0.05 5.61
N THR A 79 3.99 0.80 4.58
CA THR A 79 4.83 1.99 4.65
C THR A 79 4.36 2.93 5.75
N TYR A 80 3.06 3.22 5.83
CA TYR A 80 2.51 4.08 6.88
C TYR A 80 2.72 3.54 8.29
N LEU A 81 2.52 2.22 8.48
CA LEU A 81 2.81 1.58 9.76
C LEU A 81 4.29 1.68 10.10
N LEU A 82 5.17 1.43 9.13
CA LEU A 82 6.61 1.54 9.32
C LEU A 82 7.03 2.98 9.64
N ASP A 83 6.47 4.00 8.97
CA ASP A 83 6.75 5.41 9.26
C ASP A 83 6.43 5.76 10.73
N HIS A 84 5.35 5.19 11.28
CA HIS A 84 4.98 5.37 12.68
C HIS A 84 5.82 4.54 13.67
N ILE A 85 6.26 3.34 13.29
CA ILE A 85 7.01 2.43 14.18
C ILE A 85 8.51 2.78 14.18
N ASN A 86 9.06 3.03 13.01
CA ASN A 86 10.48 3.31 12.77
C ASN A 86 10.63 4.30 11.61
N PRO A 87 10.63 5.62 11.88
CA PRO A 87 10.79 6.66 10.86
C PRO A 87 12.07 6.53 10.01
N TYR A 88 13.09 5.83 10.50
CA TYR A 88 14.37 5.63 9.81
C TYR A 88 14.42 4.34 8.98
N HIS A 89 13.29 3.69 8.73
CA HIS A 89 13.25 2.47 7.94
C HIS A 89 13.76 2.71 6.51
N LYS A 90 14.32 1.66 5.89
CA LYS A 90 14.79 1.73 4.50
C LYS A 90 13.75 1.29 3.46
N PHE A 91 12.56 0.89 3.92
CA PHE A 91 11.55 0.25 3.08
C PHE A 91 11.17 1.06 1.81
N LYS A 92 10.87 2.36 1.94
CA LYS A 92 10.58 3.24 0.78
C LYS A 92 11.71 3.21 -0.25
N LYS A 93 12.95 3.38 0.22
CA LYS A 93 14.16 3.38 -0.60
C LYS A 93 14.41 2.02 -1.26
N ASP A 94 14.26 0.95 -0.50
CA ASP A 94 14.49 -0.42 -0.98
C ASP A 94 13.43 -0.81 -2.03
N LEU A 95 12.17 -0.44 -1.83
CA LEU A 95 11.10 -0.69 -2.81
C LEU A 95 11.32 0.11 -4.11
N LYS A 96 11.63 1.41 -4.01
CA LYS A 96 11.98 2.23 -5.18
C LYS A 96 13.19 1.66 -5.92
N GLY A 97 14.22 1.26 -5.17
CA GLY A 97 15.41 0.61 -5.71
C GLY A 97 15.10 -0.71 -6.42
N LEU A 98 14.20 -1.51 -5.87
CA LEU A 98 13.75 -2.77 -6.46
C LEU A 98 13.00 -2.54 -7.77
N ILE A 99 12.04 -1.63 -7.79
CA ILE A 99 11.28 -1.28 -9.01
C ILE A 99 12.22 -0.75 -10.09
N LYS A 100 13.15 0.14 -9.73
CA LYS A 100 14.15 0.68 -10.67
C LYS A 100 15.11 -0.39 -11.20
N LYS A 101 15.42 -1.40 -10.40
CA LYS A 101 16.30 -2.52 -10.79
C LYS A 101 15.65 -3.42 -11.84
N TYR A 102 14.32 -3.50 -11.86
CA TYR A 102 13.56 -4.37 -12.76
C TYR A 102 12.54 -3.55 -13.59
N PRO A 103 13.01 -2.69 -14.53
CA PRO A 103 12.15 -1.83 -15.33
C PRO A 103 11.20 -2.58 -16.28
N GLU A 104 11.45 -3.87 -16.54
CA GLU A 104 10.57 -4.75 -17.31
C GLU A 104 9.26 -5.08 -16.57
N ILE A 105 9.20 -4.82 -15.26
CA ILE A 105 8.05 -5.09 -14.42
C ILE A 105 7.04 -3.94 -14.56
N ASP A 106 5.91 -4.22 -15.21
CA ASP A 106 4.78 -3.28 -15.31
C ASP A 106 4.01 -3.09 -13.98
N ILE A 107 4.52 -2.20 -13.14
CA ILE A 107 3.92 -1.89 -11.83
C ILE A 107 2.46 -1.40 -11.89
N ALA A 108 1.92 -0.99 -13.05
CA ALA A 108 0.50 -0.70 -13.18
C ALA A 108 -0.36 -1.95 -12.92
N HIS A 109 0.10 -3.14 -13.31
CA HIS A 109 -0.58 -4.40 -12.98
C HIS A 109 -0.55 -4.73 -11.49
N MET A 110 0.37 -4.12 -10.73
CA MET A 110 0.42 -4.20 -9.27
C MET A 110 -0.45 -3.12 -8.57
N GLY A 111 -1.10 -2.25 -9.34
CA GLY A 111 -1.96 -1.17 -8.85
C GLY A 111 -1.21 0.11 -8.49
N PHE A 112 0.04 0.26 -8.92
CA PHE A 112 0.78 1.51 -8.73
C PHE A 112 0.27 2.56 -9.73
N PRO A 113 -0.19 3.74 -9.26
CA PRO A 113 -0.53 4.84 -10.16
C PRO A 113 0.73 5.42 -10.81
N LYS A 114 0.62 6.03 -12.01
CA LYS A 114 1.78 6.58 -12.76
C LYS A 114 2.70 7.48 -11.93
N ASN A 115 2.12 8.29 -11.03
CA ASN A 115 2.84 9.28 -10.24
C ASN A 115 2.93 8.89 -8.75
N TRP A 116 2.89 7.59 -8.44
CA TRP A 116 2.88 7.09 -7.05
C TRP A 116 4.06 7.63 -6.21
N GLU A 117 5.23 7.83 -6.80
CA GLU A 117 6.42 8.37 -6.12
C GLU A 117 6.23 9.82 -5.64
N LEU A 118 5.30 10.56 -6.25
CA LEU A 118 4.97 11.94 -5.89
C LEU A 118 3.95 12.04 -4.75
N GLU A 119 3.29 10.94 -4.40
CA GLU A 119 2.36 10.92 -3.26
C GLU A 119 3.12 11.16 -1.95
N GLU A 120 2.49 11.88 -1.02
CA GLU A 120 3.12 12.30 0.24
C GLU A 120 3.73 11.14 1.03
N LEU A 121 3.04 9.99 1.04
CA LEU A 121 3.55 8.78 1.72
C LEU A 121 4.90 8.32 1.16
N TRP A 122 5.14 8.49 -0.14
CA TRP A 122 6.32 7.98 -0.83
C TRP A 122 7.43 9.01 -0.97
N GLN A 123 7.21 10.26 -0.57
CA GLN A 123 8.26 11.27 -0.46
C GLN A 123 9.27 10.85 0.63
N GLU A 124 10.55 11.13 0.40
CA GLU A 124 11.57 10.96 1.43
C GLU A 124 11.44 12.12 2.43
N GLY A 125 11.35 11.79 3.72
CA GLY A 125 11.37 12.73 4.84
C GLY A 125 12.69 12.65 5.60
#